data_AF-A0A9P9AY06-F1
#
_entry.id   AF-A0A9P9AY06-F1
#
_cell.length_a   1.000
_cell.length_b   1.000
_cell.length_c   1.000
_cell.angle_alpha   90.00
_cell.angle_beta   90.00
_cell.angle_gamma   90.00
#
_symmetry.space_group_name_H-M   'P 1'
#
loop_
_entity.id
_entity.type
_entity.pdbx_description
1 polymer ?
#
loop_
_entity_poly.entity_id
_entity_poly.type
_entity_poly.pdbx_seq_one_letter_code
_entity_poly.pdbx_strand_id
1 'polypeptide(L)'
;MAATKPAGQPQLLFVDGSFEDLAAEMADYLKAEDAKQLLSQDKKPSNEDVIGKLVAASNALNTVPEKEYTAASNLMIYLVLQSSDPKKFLPTLCGTFAKPLVNSPVHGVGLSLNALTTVFNLLEPTDPIRARVFMEILKFLRAHSMYESLRQYLDKLPEWLAAWGTTPDYQRKIYEEVAEVAIESGEESQGYEYILKALRTFDADEKDDASSEEAQRLSLRAIRLALLSPTYFLFQDLRGISSVQALNDSQPIYSQLLDIFAEQDLEDYNDFNEEHEGWVEKEKLDHDKLHRKMRLLTFASLAAATPSREIEYAKITKALQIPEGEIEMWAIDVIRAGLVEGKLSQQRQMFLVHKVTYRVFGQKQYQELATRVDHWRTTLQNVLGVLQQEHTNAKAQREREQQELERKVANAGSGSGGQGERRRQQRERTDNDD
;
A
#
# COMPACT_ATOMS: atom_id res chain seq x y z
N MET A 1 5.62 26.03 37.58
CA MET A 1 5.68 24.63 38.06
C MET A 1 6.25 23.82 36.92
N ALA A 2 7.33 23.09 37.18
CA ALA A 2 7.98 22.25 36.17
C ALA A 2 6.96 21.24 35.62
N ALA A 3 6.78 21.22 34.30
CA ALA A 3 6.01 20.18 33.64
C ALA A 3 6.62 18.82 34.04
N THR A 4 5.81 18.02 34.72
CA THR A 4 6.15 16.67 35.15
C THR A 4 6.57 15.87 33.92
N LYS A 5 7.85 15.49 33.86
CA LYS A 5 8.41 14.67 32.77
C LYS A 5 7.58 13.39 32.62
N PRO A 6 7.01 13.08 31.44
CA PRO A 6 6.56 11.72 31.18
C PRO A 6 7.80 10.81 31.15
N ALA A 7 7.79 9.79 32.01
CA ALA A 7 8.89 8.84 32.11
C ALA A 7 9.07 8.09 30.76
N GLY A 8 10.20 8.30 30.09
CA GLY A 8 10.62 7.47 28.95
C GLY A 8 11.07 8.20 27.67
N GLN A 9 10.93 9.53 27.55
CA GLN A 9 11.49 10.24 26.40
C GLN A 9 12.98 10.56 26.60
N PRO A 10 13.88 10.19 25.67
CA PRO A 10 15.27 10.63 25.72
C PRO A 10 15.33 12.17 25.65
N GLN A 11 16.25 12.78 26.40
CA GLN A 11 16.44 14.23 26.34
C GLN A 11 17.10 14.59 25.01
N LEU A 12 16.28 15.02 24.04
CA LEU A 12 16.70 15.29 22.67
C LEU A 12 17.44 16.62 22.50
N LEU A 13 17.37 17.51 23.51
CA LEU A 13 18.03 18.81 23.52
C LEU A 13 18.76 19.05 24.85
N PHE A 14 20.04 19.44 24.75
CA PHE A 14 20.84 19.93 25.86
C PHE A 14 21.05 21.43 25.67
N VAL A 15 20.49 22.21 26.59
CA VAL A 15 20.67 23.66 26.66
C VAL A 15 20.96 23.97 28.13
N ASP A 16 22.15 24.50 28.40
CA ASP A 16 22.60 24.84 29.75
C ASP A 16 22.52 26.36 29.95
N GLY A 17 21.74 26.81 30.93
CA GLY A 17 21.59 28.24 31.25
C GLY A 17 20.32 28.53 32.04
N SER A 18 20.25 29.73 32.65
CA SER A 18 19.00 30.22 33.22
C SER A 18 18.07 30.69 32.08
N PHE A 19 16.75 30.70 32.30
CA PHE A 19 15.80 31.18 31.29
C PHE A 19 16.10 32.61 30.84
N GLU A 20 16.53 33.47 31.76
CA GLU A 20 16.85 34.88 31.49
C GLU A 20 18.08 35.02 30.58
N ASP A 21 19.13 34.22 30.83
CA ASP A 21 20.34 34.21 30.00
C ASP A 21 20.05 33.68 28.59
N LEU A 22 19.30 32.58 28.50
CA LEU A 22 18.93 31.95 27.24
C LEU A 22 17.98 32.82 26.40
N ALA A 23 17.05 33.52 27.05
CA ALA A 23 16.16 34.46 26.39
C ALA A 23 16.90 35.72 25.91
N ALA A 24 17.90 36.19 26.66
CA ALA A 24 18.75 37.32 26.25
C ALA A 24 19.61 36.96 25.03
N GLU A 25 20.27 35.78 25.06
CA GLU A 25 21.04 35.27 23.93
C GLU A 25 20.15 35.13 22.68
N MET A 26 18.94 34.58 22.83
CA MET A 26 18.00 34.48 21.73
C MET A 26 17.54 35.85 21.21
N ALA A 27 17.33 36.83 22.10
CA ALA A 27 16.96 38.19 21.70
C ALA A 27 18.08 38.88 20.90
N ASP A 28 19.35 38.60 21.20
CA ASP A 28 20.50 39.04 20.41
C ASP A 28 20.51 38.42 19.02
N TYR A 29 20.32 37.10 18.91
CA TYR A 29 20.22 36.41 17.62
C TYR A 29 19.07 36.94 16.76
N LEU A 30 17.91 37.23 17.36
CA LEU A 30 16.72 37.72 16.66
C LEU A 30 16.74 39.24 16.39
N LYS A 31 17.71 39.98 16.94
CA LYS A 31 17.72 41.46 16.98
C LYS A 31 16.41 42.04 17.54
N ALA A 32 15.84 41.37 18.54
CA ALA A 32 14.55 41.70 19.13
C ALA A 32 14.73 42.70 20.30
N GLU A 33 14.87 43.98 19.99
CA GLU A 33 15.08 45.04 21.00
C GLU A 33 13.92 45.12 22.01
N ASP A 34 12.69 44.85 21.60
CA ASP A 34 11.52 44.76 22.48
C ASP A 34 11.67 43.66 23.55
N ALA A 35 12.24 42.51 23.20
CA ALA A 35 12.44 41.39 24.13
C ALA A 35 13.57 41.71 25.12
N LYS A 36 14.65 42.37 24.66
CA LYS A 36 15.73 42.85 25.52
C LYS A 36 15.25 43.88 26.54
N GLN A 37 14.39 44.81 26.10
CA GLN A 37 13.81 45.82 26.99
C GLN A 37 12.98 45.19 28.10
N LEU A 38 12.21 44.14 27.82
CA LEU A 38 11.44 43.41 28.84
C LEU A 38 12.33 42.65 29.83
N LEU A 39 13.44 42.08 29.36
CA LEU A 39 14.42 41.39 30.20
C LEU A 39 15.23 42.36 31.08
N SER A 40 15.38 43.62 30.66
CA SER A 40 16.13 44.66 31.40
C SER A 40 15.33 45.43 32.47
N GLN A 41 14.01 45.19 32.58
CA GLN A 41 13.16 45.89 33.55
C GLN A 41 13.21 45.22 34.94
N ASP A 42 13.35 46.02 36.01
CA ASP A 42 13.46 45.57 37.42
C ASP A 42 12.28 44.72 37.96
N LYS A 43 11.15 44.67 37.24
CA LYS A 43 10.04 43.77 37.54
C LYS A 43 10.23 42.51 36.72
N LYS A 44 10.42 41.36 37.38
CA LYS A 44 10.45 40.03 36.74
C LYS A 44 9.40 39.96 35.63
N PRO A 45 9.78 40.02 34.34
CA PRO A 45 8.82 39.97 33.26
C PRO A 45 8.12 38.61 33.31
N SER A 46 6.85 38.55 32.92
CA SER A 46 6.21 37.26 32.73
C SER A 46 6.97 36.52 31.63
N ASN A 47 7.46 35.31 31.91
CA ASN A 47 8.19 34.50 30.91
C ASN A 47 7.39 34.37 29.60
N GLU A 48 6.06 34.38 29.69
CA GLU A 48 5.12 34.37 28.56
C GLU A 48 5.23 35.60 27.64
N ASP A 49 5.38 36.79 28.22
CA ASP A 49 5.44 38.03 27.44
C ASP A 49 6.76 38.12 26.67
N VAL A 50 7.85 37.65 27.29
CA VAL A 50 9.17 37.54 26.66
C VAL A 50 9.12 36.52 25.51
N ILE A 51 8.58 35.32 25.75
CA ILE A 51 8.42 34.29 24.71
C ILE A 51 7.55 34.80 23.57
N GLY A 52 6.43 35.48 23.86
CA GLY A 52 5.57 36.06 22.83
C GLY A 52 6.29 37.08 21.94
N LYS A 53 7.15 37.92 22.52
CA LYS A 53 7.97 38.88 21.76
C LYS A 53 9.08 38.20 20.96
N LEU A 54 9.73 37.16 21.51
CA LEU A 54 10.71 36.35 20.77
C LEU A 54 10.06 35.61 19.60
N VAL A 55 8.87 35.04 19.79
CA VAL A 55 8.11 34.35 18.75
C VAL A 55 7.63 35.33 17.67
N ALA A 56 7.27 36.56 18.02
CA ALA A 56 6.96 37.59 17.03
C ALA A 56 8.18 37.98 16.17
N ALA A 57 9.38 37.94 16.77
CA ALA A 57 10.64 38.20 16.08
C ALA A 57 11.24 36.96 15.39
N SER A 58 10.61 35.78 15.47
CA SER A 58 11.16 34.51 14.98
C SER A 58 11.52 34.53 13.50
N ASN A 59 10.85 35.36 12.67
CA ASN A 59 11.18 35.52 11.26
C ASN A 59 12.64 35.94 11.00
N ALA A 60 13.30 36.57 11.97
CA ALA A 60 14.73 36.89 11.89
C ALA A 60 15.62 35.63 11.85
N LEU A 61 15.15 34.47 12.31
CA LEU A 61 15.89 33.19 12.24
C LEU A 61 16.30 32.82 10.83
N ASN A 62 15.52 33.23 9.82
CA ASN A 62 15.80 32.93 8.42
C ASN A 62 17.00 33.73 7.87
N THR A 63 17.51 34.68 8.65
CA THR A 63 18.70 35.49 8.32
C THR A 63 19.96 35.05 9.08
N VAL A 64 19.83 34.13 10.05
CA VAL A 64 20.93 33.61 10.86
C VAL A 64 21.91 32.82 9.96
N PRO A 65 23.23 32.87 10.22
CA PRO A 65 24.20 32.07 9.48
C PRO A 65 23.87 30.57 9.53
N GLU A 66 24.11 29.88 8.42
CA GLU A 66 23.78 28.45 8.27
C GLU A 66 24.36 27.57 9.40
N LYS A 67 25.60 27.87 9.84
CA LYS A 67 26.30 27.12 10.89
C LYS A 67 25.64 27.24 12.28
N GLU A 68 24.95 28.35 12.53
CA GLU A 68 24.36 28.67 13.83
C GLU A 68 22.85 28.38 13.86
N TYR A 69 22.22 28.21 12.69
CA TYR A 69 20.78 28.02 12.56
C TYR A 69 20.25 26.82 13.36
N THR A 70 20.94 25.68 13.35
CA THR A 70 20.51 24.50 14.11
C THR A 70 20.52 24.78 15.61
N ALA A 71 21.53 25.48 16.12
CA ALA A 71 21.61 25.85 17.53
C ALA A 71 20.54 26.88 17.89
N ALA A 72 20.36 27.92 17.07
CA ALA A 72 19.37 28.97 17.27
C ALA A 72 17.93 28.44 17.19
N SER A 73 17.63 27.53 16.25
CA SER A 73 16.31 26.90 16.14
C SER A 73 16.02 25.99 17.34
N ASN A 74 16.99 25.17 17.75
CA ASN A 74 16.88 24.34 18.94
C ASN A 74 16.67 25.14 20.24
N LEU A 75 17.38 26.27 20.40
CA LEU A 75 17.21 27.19 21.52
C LEU A 75 15.79 27.78 21.52
N MET A 76 15.32 28.25 20.36
CA MET A 76 13.97 28.79 20.23
C MET A 76 12.89 27.77 20.58
N ILE A 77 13.04 26.53 20.10
CA ILE A 77 12.10 25.44 20.38
C ILE A 77 12.10 25.14 21.88
N TYR A 78 13.27 25.09 22.51
CA TYR A 78 13.40 24.87 23.95
C TYR A 78 12.69 25.97 24.77
N LEU A 79 12.93 27.24 24.44
CA LEU A 79 12.29 28.38 25.11
C LEU A 79 10.75 28.35 24.98
N VAL A 80 10.24 28.01 23.79
CA VAL A 80 8.80 27.89 23.55
C VAL A 80 8.18 26.71 24.32
N LEU A 81 8.89 25.58 24.44
CA LEU A 81 8.42 24.43 25.22
C LEU A 81 8.45 24.65 26.74
N GLN A 82 9.21 25.64 27.23
CA GLN A 82 9.18 26.05 28.64
C GLN A 82 8.00 26.97 28.99
N SER A 83 7.26 27.47 28.01
CA SER A 83 6.02 28.22 28.23
C SER A 83 5.00 27.38 28.99
N SER A 84 4.15 28.05 29.77
CA SER A 84 2.97 27.48 30.39
C SER A 84 1.90 27.06 29.37
N ASP A 85 1.90 27.63 28.16
CA ASP A 85 1.00 27.27 27.06
C ASP A 85 1.72 27.26 25.70
N PRO A 86 2.58 26.26 25.42
CA PRO A 86 3.32 26.15 24.16
C PRO A 86 2.40 26.13 22.93
N LYS A 87 1.14 25.72 23.11
CA LYS A 87 0.13 25.55 22.05
C LYS A 87 -0.14 26.85 21.30
N LYS A 88 -0.02 28.00 21.97
CA LYS A 88 -0.22 29.33 21.38
C LYS A 88 0.89 29.74 20.42
N PHE A 89 2.13 29.34 20.71
CA PHE A 89 3.31 29.84 20.00
C PHE A 89 3.81 28.88 18.90
N LEU A 90 3.54 27.58 19.04
CA LEU A 90 3.95 26.55 18.09
C LEU A 90 3.48 26.80 16.64
N PRO A 91 2.24 27.26 16.36
CA PRO A 91 1.83 27.53 14.98
C PRO A 91 2.66 28.61 14.30
N THR A 92 2.93 29.72 15.01
CA THR A 92 3.76 30.81 14.49
C THR A 92 5.19 30.33 14.25
N LEU A 93 5.74 29.55 15.18
CA LEU A 93 7.09 29.00 15.08
C LEU A 93 7.22 28.00 13.91
N CYS A 94 6.26 27.10 13.74
CA CYS A 94 6.23 26.18 12.60
C CYS A 94 6.12 26.94 11.28
N GLY A 95 5.30 27.98 11.22
CA GLY A 95 5.19 28.85 10.03
C GLY A 95 6.47 29.61 9.70
N THR A 96 7.30 29.94 10.70
CA THR A 96 8.65 30.48 10.49
C THR A 96 9.58 29.42 9.92
N PHE A 97 9.66 28.24 10.54
CA PHE A 97 10.55 27.16 10.10
C PHE A 97 10.17 26.61 8.72
N ALA A 98 8.90 26.66 8.34
CA ALA A 98 8.42 26.28 7.02
C ALA A 98 8.95 27.20 5.90
N LYS A 99 9.58 28.34 6.22
CA LYS A 99 10.26 29.20 5.26
C LYS A 99 11.76 28.89 5.28
N PRO A 100 12.33 28.35 4.19
CA PRO A 100 13.77 28.07 4.11
C PRO A 100 14.64 29.30 4.33
N LEU A 101 15.85 29.08 4.84
CA LEU A 101 16.89 30.11 4.97
C LEU A 101 17.20 30.76 3.62
N VAL A 102 17.02 32.08 3.54
CA VAL A 102 17.32 32.87 2.33
C VAL A 102 18.81 32.79 1.98
N ASN A 103 19.65 32.65 3.01
CA ASN A 103 21.10 32.65 2.88
C ASN A 103 21.70 31.26 2.56
N SER A 104 20.89 30.19 2.49
CA SER A 104 21.35 28.83 2.19
C SER A 104 20.44 28.13 1.16
N PRO A 105 20.67 28.33 -0.14
CA PRO A 105 19.82 27.76 -1.18
C PRO A 105 19.93 26.23 -1.31
N VAL A 106 21.03 25.63 -0.85
CA VAL A 106 21.30 24.19 -0.97
C VAL A 106 20.89 23.42 0.29
N HIS A 107 21.24 23.93 1.48
CA HIS A 107 21.00 23.22 2.75
C HIS A 107 19.81 23.76 3.54
N GLY A 108 19.30 24.96 3.19
CA GLY A 108 18.23 25.63 3.93
C GLY A 108 16.95 24.81 4.05
N VAL A 109 16.55 24.09 3.00
CA VAL A 109 15.35 23.22 3.03
C VAL A 109 15.52 22.06 4.03
N GLY A 110 16.68 21.41 4.02
CA GLY A 110 16.98 20.32 4.96
C GLY A 110 17.08 20.80 6.41
N LEU A 111 17.65 21.99 6.64
CA LEU A 111 17.72 22.60 7.97
C LEU A 111 16.33 22.98 8.51
N SER A 112 15.46 23.55 7.67
CA SER A 112 14.06 23.82 8.00
C SER A 112 13.28 22.55 8.34
N LEU A 113 13.45 21.49 7.54
CA LEU A 113 12.84 20.18 7.84
C LEU A 113 13.33 19.63 9.17
N ASN A 114 14.64 19.74 9.47
CA ASN A 114 15.20 19.29 10.74
C ASN A 114 14.61 20.06 11.93
N ALA A 115 14.47 21.38 11.83
CA ALA A 115 13.83 22.20 12.87
C ALA A 115 12.37 21.77 13.11
N LEU A 116 11.57 21.60 12.05
CA LEU A 116 10.19 21.09 12.16
C LEU A 116 10.12 19.67 12.74
N THR A 117 11.02 18.78 12.32
CA THR A 117 11.11 17.41 12.83
C THR A 117 11.49 17.39 14.32
N THR A 118 12.36 18.31 14.73
CA THR A 118 12.77 18.48 16.13
C THR A 118 11.59 18.91 16.99
N VAL A 119 10.79 19.89 16.53
CA VAL A 119 9.51 20.26 17.20
C VAL A 119 8.61 19.04 17.34
N PHE A 120 8.41 18.28 16.27
CA PHE A 120 7.55 17.09 16.29
C PHE A 120 8.04 16.00 17.26
N ASN A 121 9.35 15.81 17.39
CA ASN A 121 9.93 14.77 18.24
C ASN A 121 10.00 15.14 19.73
N LEU A 122 10.04 16.44 20.05
CA LEU A 122 10.05 16.92 21.44
C LEU A 122 8.68 16.93 22.10
N LEU A 123 7.61 16.94 21.32
CA LEU A 123 6.25 16.84 21.84
C LEU A 123 5.96 15.41 22.34
N GLU A 124 5.10 15.29 23.36
CA GLU A 124 4.69 14.00 23.89
C GLU A 124 3.94 13.18 22.85
N PRO A 125 4.13 11.85 22.74
CA PRO A 125 3.64 11.11 21.58
C PRO A 125 2.12 11.09 21.43
N THR A 126 1.41 11.24 22.55
CA THR A 126 -0.04 11.30 22.67
C THR A 126 -0.61 12.71 22.55
N ASP A 127 0.22 13.77 22.47
CA ASP A 127 -0.27 15.15 22.36
C ASP A 127 -0.94 15.38 21.00
N PRO A 128 -2.24 15.75 20.95
CA PRO A 128 -2.94 16.06 19.70
C PRO A 128 -2.28 17.15 18.85
N ILE A 129 -1.44 18.00 19.44
CA ILE A 129 -0.69 19.04 18.71
C ILE A 129 0.28 18.44 17.70
N ARG A 130 0.79 17.23 17.95
CA ARG A 130 1.66 16.53 16.98
C ARG A 130 0.98 16.36 15.64
N ALA A 131 -0.33 16.17 15.61
CA ALA A 131 -1.10 16.08 14.36
C ALA A 131 -1.06 17.41 13.58
N ARG A 132 -1.13 18.55 14.27
CA ARG A 132 -1.03 19.89 13.65
C ARG A 132 0.37 20.19 13.13
N VAL A 133 1.39 19.86 13.92
CA VAL A 133 2.80 20.01 13.49
C VAL A 133 3.09 19.10 12.30
N PHE A 134 2.60 17.86 12.33
CA PHE A 134 2.72 16.93 11.21
C PHE A 134 2.07 17.46 9.93
N MET A 135 0.90 18.09 10.03
CA MET A 135 0.25 18.77 8.89
C MET A 135 1.14 19.85 8.27
N GLU A 136 1.80 20.68 9.09
CA GLU A 136 2.74 21.68 8.58
C GLU A 136 3.99 21.06 7.95
N ILE A 137 4.47 19.92 8.49
CA ILE A 137 5.53 19.13 7.86
C ILE A 137 5.08 18.62 6.49
N LEU A 138 3.86 18.08 6.35
CA LEU A 138 3.35 17.59 5.07
C LEU A 138 3.29 18.71 4.02
N LYS A 139 2.77 19.89 4.38
CA LYS A 139 2.75 21.06 3.49
C LYS A 139 4.15 21.48 3.06
N PHE A 140 5.12 21.45 3.98
CA PHE A 140 6.52 21.75 3.69
C PHE A 140 7.13 20.72 2.71
N LEU A 141 6.89 19.43 2.96
CA LEU A 141 7.38 18.35 2.09
C LEU A 141 6.77 18.42 0.69
N ARG A 142 5.48 18.79 0.59
CA ARG A 142 4.79 19.05 -0.67
C ARG A 142 5.46 20.18 -1.45
N ALA A 143 5.67 21.33 -0.82
CA ALA A 143 6.26 22.52 -1.44
C ALA A 143 7.69 22.29 -1.97
N HIS A 144 8.40 21.29 -1.43
CA HIS A 144 9.77 20.96 -1.80
C HIS A 144 9.93 19.58 -2.48
N SER A 145 8.82 18.90 -2.81
CA SER A 145 8.81 17.58 -3.46
C SER A 145 9.66 16.52 -2.76
N MET A 146 9.63 16.48 -1.41
CA MET A 146 10.47 15.60 -0.57
C MET A 146 9.73 14.35 -0.07
N TYR A 147 9.00 13.64 -0.94
CA TYR A 147 8.22 12.46 -0.55
C TYR A 147 9.05 11.32 0.06
N GLU A 148 10.28 11.09 -0.42
CA GLU A 148 11.13 10.00 0.08
C GLU A 148 11.42 10.12 1.59
N SER A 149 11.47 11.35 2.11
CA SER A 149 11.65 11.59 3.56
C SER A 149 10.43 11.18 4.38
N LEU A 150 9.23 11.28 3.79
CA LEU A 150 7.95 10.87 4.40
C LEU A 150 7.75 9.36 4.35
N ARG A 151 8.15 8.72 3.26
CA ARG A 151 7.87 7.32 2.92
C ARG A 151 8.15 6.33 4.06
N GLN A 152 9.29 6.47 4.72
CA GLN A 152 9.71 5.59 5.82
C GLN A 152 8.83 5.64 7.08
N TYR A 153 8.01 6.69 7.22
CA TYR A 153 7.16 6.91 8.40
C TYR A 153 5.68 6.61 8.13
N LEU A 154 5.31 6.41 6.86
CA LEU A 154 3.94 6.21 6.42
C LEU A 154 3.29 4.96 7.05
N ASP A 155 4.07 3.89 7.28
CA ASP A 155 3.58 2.68 7.95
C ASP A 155 3.14 2.93 9.41
N LYS A 156 3.73 3.94 10.07
CA LYS A 156 3.41 4.31 11.46
C LYS A 156 2.26 5.31 11.56
N LEU A 157 1.84 5.89 10.44
CA LEU A 157 0.82 6.95 10.43
C LEU A 157 -0.51 6.51 11.06
N PRO A 158 -1.06 5.31 10.80
CA PRO A 158 -2.29 4.87 11.46
C PRO A 158 -2.17 4.79 12.99
N GLU A 159 -1.02 4.32 13.49
CA GLU A 159 -0.75 4.25 14.94
C GLU A 159 -0.67 5.65 15.56
N TRP A 160 -0.04 6.60 14.86
CA TRP A 160 0.05 7.98 15.30
C TRP A 160 -1.31 8.68 15.35
N LEU A 161 -2.14 8.52 14.32
CA LEU A 161 -3.48 9.10 14.27
C LEU A 161 -4.37 8.60 15.42
N ALA A 162 -4.25 7.31 15.77
CA ALA A 162 -4.91 6.71 16.91
C ALA A 162 -4.39 7.28 18.25
N ALA A 163 -3.06 7.37 18.41
CA ALA A 163 -2.44 7.92 19.62
C ALA A 163 -2.81 9.40 19.88
N TRP A 164 -2.99 10.18 18.82
CA TRP A 164 -3.38 11.59 18.92
C TRP A 164 -4.87 11.81 19.18
N GLY A 165 -5.70 10.76 19.13
CA GLY A 165 -7.15 10.87 19.28
C GLY A 165 -7.78 11.82 18.24
N THR A 166 -7.27 11.78 17.01
CA THR A 166 -7.73 12.68 15.93
C THR A 166 -9.16 12.34 15.49
N THR A 167 -9.98 13.35 15.23
CA THR A 167 -11.32 13.14 14.67
C THR A 167 -11.23 12.58 13.25
N PRO A 168 -12.22 11.80 12.78
CA PRO A 168 -12.24 11.27 11.42
C PRO A 168 -11.99 12.35 10.35
N ASP A 169 -12.62 13.53 10.50
CA ASP A 169 -12.42 14.67 9.61
C ASP A 169 -10.97 15.14 9.51
N TYR A 170 -10.24 15.13 10.63
CA TYR A 170 -8.84 15.54 10.64
C TYR A 170 -7.92 14.44 10.10
N GLN A 171 -8.25 13.17 10.35
CA GLN A 171 -7.58 12.03 9.73
C GLN A 171 -7.70 12.10 8.20
N ARG A 172 -8.89 12.41 7.66
CA ARG A 172 -9.10 12.63 6.21
C ARG A 172 -8.16 13.66 5.65
N LYS A 173 -8.09 14.83 6.28
CA LYS A 173 -7.21 15.93 5.85
C LYS A 173 -5.75 15.49 5.83
N ILE A 174 -5.30 14.72 6.81
CA ILE A 174 -3.92 14.22 6.84
C ILE A 174 -3.68 13.22 5.70
N TYR A 175 -4.58 12.26 5.51
CA TYR A 175 -4.44 11.29 4.41
C TYR A 175 -4.52 11.94 3.03
N GLU A 176 -5.37 12.96 2.85
CA GLU A 176 -5.43 13.76 1.63
C GLU A 176 -4.09 14.46 1.36
N GLU A 177 -3.51 15.16 2.34
CA GLU A 177 -2.23 15.84 2.14
C GLU A 177 -1.08 14.85 1.89
N VAL A 178 -1.07 13.68 2.55
CA VAL A 178 -0.11 12.61 2.23
C VAL A 178 -0.27 12.16 0.78
N ALA A 179 -1.51 12.00 0.31
CA ALA A 179 -1.78 11.63 -1.08
C ALA A 179 -1.31 12.70 -2.06
N GLU A 180 -1.53 13.98 -1.76
CA GLU A 180 -1.04 15.09 -2.60
C GLU A 180 0.48 15.10 -2.70
N VAL A 181 1.19 14.96 -1.57
CA VAL A 181 2.67 14.91 -1.54
C VAL A 181 3.18 13.76 -2.42
N ALA A 182 2.53 12.59 -2.35
CA ALA A 182 2.90 11.42 -3.15
C ALA A 182 2.64 11.65 -4.65
N ILE A 183 1.44 12.12 -5.03
CA ILE A 183 1.05 12.33 -6.43
C ILE A 183 1.93 13.39 -7.09
N GLU A 184 2.17 14.52 -6.42
CA GLU A 184 3.03 15.59 -6.96
C GLU A 184 4.50 15.16 -7.09
N SER A 185 4.93 14.15 -6.33
CA SER A 185 6.27 13.56 -6.43
C SER A 185 6.34 12.42 -7.46
N GLY A 186 5.26 12.11 -8.17
CA GLY A 186 5.18 11.05 -9.18
C GLY A 186 4.82 9.66 -8.66
N GLU A 187 4.55 9.51 -7.36
CA GLU A 187 4.20 8.24 -6.70
C GLU A 187 2.68 8.03 -6.69
N GLU A 188 2.07 7.96 -7.88
CA GLU A 188 0.60 7.88 -8.05
C GLU A 188 -0.04 6.69 -7.33
N SER A 189 0.62 5.53 -7.31
CA SER A 189 0.09 4.32 -6.67
C SER A 189 -0.04 4.49 -5.15
N GLN A 190 0.96 5.11 -4.52
CA GLN A 190 0.94 5.41 -3.09
C GLN A 190 -0.12 6.46 -2.79
N GLY A 191 -0.19 7.52 -3.60
CA GLY A 191 -1.22 8.55 -3.45
C GLY A 191 -2.65 7.98 -3.52
N TYR A 192 -2.89 7.08 -4.48
CA TYR A 192 -4.18 6.38 -4.59
C TYR A 192 -4.51 5.55 -3.33
N GLU A 193 -3.56 4.81 -2.77
CA GLU A 193 -3.76 4.04 -1.54
C GLU A 193 -4.18 4.94 -0.36
N TYR A 194 -3.57 6.12 -0.22
CA TYR A 194 -3.92 7.08 0.83
C TYR A 194 -5.29 7.73 0.61
N ILE A 195 -5.71 7.93 -0.64
CA ILE A 195 -7.09 8.37 -0.94
C ILE A 195 -8.10 7.28 -0.54
N LEU A 196 -7.81 6.00 -0.77
CA LEU A 196 -8.65 4.92 -0.29
C LEU A 196 -8.70 4.86 1.25
N LYS A 197 -7.57 5.10 1.93
CA LYS A 197 -7.54 5.22 3.40
C LYS A 197 -8.40 6.39 3.88
N ALA A 198 -8.34 7.54 3.22
CA ALA A 198 -9.21 8.68 3.52
C ALA A 198 -10.69 8.34 3.34
N LEU A 199 -11.05 7.68 2.23
CA LEU A 199 -12.44 7.27 1.96
C LEU A 199 -12.98 6.26 2.99
N ARG A 200 -12.13 5.41 3.56
CA ARG A 200 -12.51 4.45 4.60
C ARG A 200 -12.72 5.06 5.99
N THR A 201 -12.46 6.35 6.16
CA THR A 201 -12.73 7.05 7.43
C THR A 201 -14.17 7.55 7.54
N PHE A 202 -14.91 7.62 6.43
CA PHE A 202 -16.34 7.90 6.46
C PHE A 202 -17.07 6.73 7.08
N ASP A 203 -18.09 7.02 7.88
CA ASP A 203 -18.92 5.99 8.48
C ASP A 203 -19.76 5.31 7.39
N ALA A 204 -19.60 4.00 7.25
CA ALA A 204 -20.31 3.21 6.27
C ALA A 204 -21.79 3.03 6.63
N ASP A 205 -22.14 3.13 7.91
CA ASP A 205 -23.50 2.93 8.43
C ASP A 205 -24.33 4.22 8.39
N GLU A 206 -23.67 5.39 8.34
CA GLU A 206 -24.31 6.70 8.26
C GLU A 206 -24.40 7.18 6.80
N LYS A 207 -25.60 7.05 6.20
CA LYS A 207 -25.85 7.43 4.80
C LYS A 207 -25.53 8.89 4.50
N ASP A 208 -25.77 9.78 5.48
CA ASP A 208 -25.52 11.21 5.33
C ASP A 208 -24.02 11.51 5.24
N ASP A 209 -23.17 10.75 5.96
CA ASP A 209 -21.71 10.88 5.90
C ASP A 209 -21.16 10.32 4.59
N ALA A 210 -21.64 9.13 4.18
CA ALA A 210 -21.26 8.49 2.92
C ALA A 210 -21.68 9.29 1.67
N SER A 211 -22.77 10.06 1.74
CA SER A 211 -23.30 10.88 0.64
C SER A 211 -22.91 12.35 0.74
N SER A 212 -22.04 12.71 1.69
CA SER A 212 -21.59 14.08 1.89
C SER A 212 -20.84 14.62 0.66
N GLU A 213 -20.85 15.94 0.46
CA GLU A 213 -20.12 16.58 -0.65
C GLU A 213 -18.61 16.27 -0.61
N GLU A 214 -18.04 16.17 0.60
CA GLU A 214 -16.63 15.79 0.81
C GLU A 214 -16.38 14.34 0.36
N ALA A 215 -17.24 13.40 0.77
CA ALA A 215 -17.17 12.00 0.37
C ALA A 215 -17.32 11.86 -1.15
N GLN A 216 -18.29 12.56 -1.74
CA GLN A 216 -18.50 12.58 -3.19
C GLN A 216 -17.26 13.09 -3.94
N ARG A 217 -16.66 14.22 -3.51
CA ARG A 217 -15.43 14.78 -4.10
C ARG A 217 -14.30 13.77 -4.06
N LEU A 218 -14.08 13.11 -2.92
CA LEU A 218 -13.02 12.11 -2.76
C LEU A 218 -13.28 10.85 -3.59
N SER A 219 -14.52 10.37 -3.64
CA SER A 219 -14.90 9.19 -4.43
C SER A 219 -14.68 9.45 -5.93
N LEU A 220 -15.10 10.61 -6.44
CA LEU A 220 -14.85 11.01 -7.82
C LEU A 220 -13.36 11.10 -8.12
N ARG A 221 -12.57 11.67 -7.19
CA ARG A 221 -11.11 11.73 -7.34
C ARG A 221 -10.49 10.33 -7.40
N ALA A 222 -10.90 9.42 -6.51
CA ALA A 222 -10.42 8.04 -6.49
C ALA A 222 -10.76 7.31 -7.79
N ILE A 223 -12.00 7.45 -8.29
CA ILE A 223 -12.42 6.87 -9.58
C ILE A 223 -11.56 7.40 -10.72
N ARG A 224 -11.35 8.72 -10.83
CA ARG A 224 -10.52 9.29 -11.91
C ARG A 224 -9.09 8.76 -11.88
N LEU A 225 -8.47 8.70 -10.70
CA LEU A 225 -7.12 8.15 -10.55
C LEU A 225 -7.06 6.66 -10.90
N ALA A 226 -8.02 5.87 -10.42
CA ALA A 226 -8.12 4.45 -10.72
C ALA A 226 -8.31 4.18 -12.22
N LEU A 227 -9.18 4.95 -12.89
CA LEU A 227 -9.47 4.80 -14.30
C LEU A 227 -8.28 5.21 -15.18
N LEU A 228 -7.60 6.32 -14.85
CA LEU A 228 -6.47 6.83 -15.64
C LEU A 228 -5.12 6.14 -15.34
N SER A 229 -4.99 5.48 -14.19
CA SER A 229 -3.74 4.82 -13.80
C SER A 229 -3.39 3.66 -14.74
N PRO A 230 -2.18 3.58 -15.30
CA PRO A 230 -1.79 2.49 -16.19
C PRO A 230 -1.57 1.15 -15.47
N THR A 231 -1.51 1.15 -14.13
CA THR A 231 -1.20 -0.02 -13.30
C THR A 231 -2.40 -0.58 -12.56
N TYR A 232 -3.47 0.21 -12.41
CA TYR A 232 -4.65 -0.20 -11.65
C TYR A 232 -5.75 -0.76 -12.56
N PHE A 233 -6.07 -2.05 -12.38
CA PHE A 233 -7.02 -2.79 -13.21
C PHE A 233 -8.15 -3.47 -12.44
N LEU A 234 -8.08 -3.53 -11.11
CA LEU A 234 -9.06 -4.23 -10.27
C LEU A 234 -9.89 -3.24 -9.48
N PHE A 235 -11.17 -3.08 -9.83
CA PHE A 235 -12.04 -2.06 -9.25
C PHE A 235 -12.88 -2.54 -8.05
N GLN A 236 -12.75 -3.81 -7.66
CA GLN A 236 -13.55 -4.43 -6.60
C GLN A 236 -13.43 -3.68 -5.25
N ASP A 237 -12.21 -3.32 -4.86
CA ASP A 237 -11.98 -2.62 -3.59
C ASP A 237 -12.61 -1.23 -3.56
N LEU A 238 -12.63 -0.55 -4.71
CA LEU A 238 -13.24 0.77 -4.85
C LEU A 238 -14.76 0.69 -4.80
N ARG A 239 -15.37 -0.29 -5.49
CA ARG A 239 -16.82 -0.54 -5.44
C ARG A 239 -17.33 -0.99 -4.07
N GLY A 240 -16.46 -1.55 -3.24
CA GLY A 240 -16.80 -1.96 -1.88
C GLY A 240 -17.00 -0.80 -0.89
N ILE A 241 -16.62 0.43 -1.26
CA ILE A 241 -16.70 1.61 -0.38
C ILE A 241 -18.10 2.23 -0.45
N SER A 242 -18.75 2.45 0.70
CA SER A 242 -20.11 3.00 0.79
C SER A 242 -20.25 4.36 0.09
N SER A 243 -19.27 5.26 0.24
CA SER A 243 -19.28 6.57 -0.42
C SER A 243 -19.10 6.51 -1.93
N VAL A 244 -18.55 5.42 -2.47
CA VAL A 244 -18.50 5.17 -3.91
C VAL A 244 -19.84 4.63 -4.39
N GLN A 245 -20.48 3.75 -3.62
CA GLN A 245 -21.83 3.24 -3.93
C GLN A 245 -22.90 4.35 -3.89
N ALA A 246 -22.75 5.35 -3.00
CA ALA A 246 -23.60 6.52 -2.95
C ALA A 246 -23.51 7.40 -4.21
N LEU A 247 -22.49 7.23 -5.06
CA LEU A 247 -22.41 7.92 -6.35
C LEU A 247 -23.48 7.47 -7.34
N ASN A 248 -24.12 6.31 -7.13
CA ASN A 248 -25.25 5.88 -7.97
C ASN A 248 -26.37 6.93 -7.99
N ASP A 249 -26.64 7.56 -6.85
CA ASP A 249 -27.72 8.53 -6.72
C ASP A 249 -27.28 9.94 -7.16
N SER A 250 -26.03 10.31 -6.90
CA SER A 250 -25.52 11.69 -7.13
C SER A 250 -24.84 11.89 -8.48
N GLN A 251 -24.12 10.88 -8.99
CA GLN A 251 -23.32 10.92 -10.22
C GLN A 251 -23.47 9.59 -10.99
N PRO A 252 -24.66 9.29 -11.53
CA PRO A 252 -24.96 7.99 -12.13
C PRO A 252 -24.03 7.63 -13.30
N ILE A 253 -23.60 8.61 -14.10
CA ILE A 253 -22.71 8.40 -15.25
C ILE A 253 -21.33 7.86 -14.80
N TYR A 254 -20.80 8.39 -13.70
CA TYR A 254 -19.54 7.89 -13.13
C TYR A 254 -19.65 6.47 -12.59
N SER A 255 -20.80 6.16 -11.99
CA SER A 255 -21.04 4.82 -11.45
C SER A 255 -21.21 3.79 -12.57
N GLN A 256 -21.98 4.13 -13.62
CA GLN A 256 -22.11 3.31 -14.83
C GLN A 256 -20.74 3.04 -15.46
N LEU A 257 -19.88 4.06 -15.59
CA LEU A 257 -18.52 3.88 -16.11
C LEU A 257 -17.67 2.96 -15.22
N LEU A 258 -17.78 3.08 -13.89
CA LEU A 258 -17.06 2.20 -12.97
C LEU A 258 -17.52 0.75 -13.09
N ASP A 259 -18.83 0.52 -13.24
CA ASP A 259 -19.38 -0.82 -13.45
C ASP A 259 -18.97 -1.43 -14.78
N ILE A 260 -18.89 -0.61 -15.85
CA ILE A 260 -18.36 -1.04 -17.14
C ILE A 260 -16.93 -1.58 -16.98
N PHE A 261 -16.06 -0.81 -16.33
CA PHE A 261 -14.66 -1.20 -16.13
C PHE A 261 -14.51 -2.40 -15.20
N ALA A 262 -15.39 -2.54 -14.20
CA ALA A 262 -15.35 -3.65 -13.25
C ALA A 262 -15.80 -4.97 -13.87
N GLU A 263 -16.91 -5.00 -14.61
CA GLU A 263 -17.58 -6.24 -15.00
C GLU A 263 -17.83 -6.42 -16.50
N GLN A 264 -17.99 -5.32 -17.24
CA GLN A 264 -18.45 -5.34 -18.63
C GLN A 264 -17.28 -5.29 -19.63
N ASP A 265 -17.59 -5.25 -20.92
CA ASP A 265 -16.58 -5.37 -21.98
C ASP A 265 -16.41 -4.11 -22.84
N LEU A 266 -15.70 -4.25 -23.96
CA LEU A 266 -15.38 -3.12 -24.82
C LEU A 266 -16.60 -2.63 -25.61
N GLU A 267 -17.52 -3.53 -25.95
CA GLU A 267 -18.75 -3.18 -26.66
C GLU A 267 -19.62 -2.29 -25.77
N ASP A 268 -19.79 -2.66 -24.50
CA ASP A 268 -20.51 -1.84 -23.51
C ASP A 268 -19.86 -0.46 -23.30
N TYR A 269 -18.52 -0.37 -23.35
CA TYR A 269 -17.81 0.92 -23.27
C TYR A 269 -18.01 1.79 -24.51
N ASN A 270 -18.10 1.18 -25.69
CA ASN A 270 -18.40 1.92 -26.92
C ASN A 270 -19.84 2.46 -26.89
N ASP A 271 -20.81 1.63 -26.49
CA ASP A 271 -22.20 2.04 -26.32
C ASP A 271 -22.32 3.21 -25.32
N PHE A 272 -21.56 3.16 -24.22
CA PHE A 272 -21.48 4.27 -23.27
C PHE A 272 -20.94 5.56 -23.90
N ASN A 273 -19.89 5.49 -24.73
CA ASN A 273 -19.35 6.66 -25.40
C ASN A 273 -20.32 7.24 -26.44
N GLU A 274 -21.11 6.39 -27.10
CA GLU A 274 -22.18 6.82 -28.03
C GLU A 274 -23.34 7.48 -27.28
N GLU A 275 -23.76 6.93 -26.14
CA GLU A 275 -24.83 7.48 -25.30
C GLU A 275 -24.43 8.82 -24.66
N HIS A 276 -23.17 8.95 -24.22
CA HIS A 276 -22.65 10.12 -23.49
C HIS A 276 -21.57 10.88 -24.28
N GLU A 277 -21.84 11.15 -25.56
CA GLU A 277 -20.89 11.82 -26.45
C GLU A 277 -20.37 13.15 -25.86
N GLY A 278 -19.05 13.34 -25.81
CA GLY A 278 -18.40 14.54 -25.28
C GLY A 278 -18.28 14.61 -23.74
N TRP A 279 -18.81 13.62 -23.00
CA TRP A 279 -18.73 13.61 -21.54
C TRP A 279 -17.31 13.32 -21.03
N VAL A 280 -16.59 12.40 -21.68
CA VAL A 280 -15.22 12.01 -21.32
C VAL A 280 -14.26 13.20 -21.42
N GLU A 281 -14.35 13.99 -22.50
CA GLU A 281 -13.55 15.19 -22.71
C GLU A 281 -13.92 16.30 -21.72
N LYS A 282 -15.22 16.49 -21.46
CA LYS A 282 -15.71 17.46 -20.48
C LYS A 282 -15.14 17.18 -19.09
N GLU A 283 -15.05 15.91 -18.73
CA GLU A 283 -14.50 15.44 -17.46
C GLU A 283 -12.96 15.30 -17.46
N LYS A 284 -12.28 15.75 -18.53
CA LYS A 284 -10.82 15.69 -18.67
C LYS A 284 -10.26 14.27 -18.47
N LEU A 285 -11.05 13.26 -18.83
CA LEU A 285 -10.60 11.88 -18.88
C LEU A 285 -9.91 11.64 -20.23
N ASP A 286 -8.80 10.92 -20.20
CA ASP A 286 -8.03 10.59 -21.40
C ASP A 286 -8.66 9.38 -22.10
N HIS A 287 -9.37 9.63 -23.21
CA HIS A 287 -10.10 8.60 -23.96
C HIS A 287 -9.19 7.45 -24.40
N ASP A 288 -7.97 7.74 -24.89
CA ASP A 288 -7.05 6.73 -25.39
C ASP A 288 -6.58 5.80 -24.25
N LYS A 289 -6.33 6.35 -23.06
CA LYS A 289 -5.98 5.55 -21.87
C LYS A 289 -7.13 4.66 -21.43
N LEU A 290 -8.35 5.20 -21.39
CA LEU A 290 -9.55 4.44 -21.02
C LEU A 290 -9.81 3.30 -22.01
N HIS A 291 -9.80 3.61 -23.30
CA HIS A 291 -10.02 2.63 -24.36
C HIS A 291 -8.94 1.54 -24.38
N ARG A 292 -7.66 1.91 -24.19
CA ARG A 292 -6.57 0.93 -24.06
C ARG A 292 -6.78 0.04 -22.85
N LYS A 293 -7.16 0.60 -21.70
CA LYS A 293 -7.44 -0.17 -20.48
C LYS A 293 -8.61 -1.14 -20.70
N MET A 294 -9.71 -0.70 -21.32
CA MET A 294 -10.84 -1.57 -21.60
C MET A 294 -10.47 -2.76 -22.49
N ARG A 295 -9.66 -2.55 -23.54
CA ARG A 295 -9.14 -3.67 -24.36
C ARG A 295 -8.40 -4.72 -23.52
N LEU A 296 -7.56 -4.29 -22.58
CA LEU A 296 -6.83 -5.20 -21.69
C LEU A 296 -7.78 -5.96 -20.74
N LEU A 297 -8.78 -5.29 -20.20
CA LEU A 297 -9.78 -5.88 -19.29
C LEU A 297 -10.73 -6.85 -20.02
N THR A 298 -11.12 -6.53 -21.25
CA THR A 298 -11.91 -7.40 -22.13
C THR A 298 -11.13 -8.65 -22.50
N PHE A 299 -9.83 -8.53 -22.81
CA PHE A 299 -8.97 -9.70 -23.02
C PHE A 299 -8.95 -10.61 -21.79
N ALA A 300 -8.74 -10.04 -20.60
CA ALA A 300 -8.70 -10.79 -19.36
C ALA A 300 -10.03 -11.54 -19.10
N SER A 301 -11.16 -10.90 -19.41
CA SER A 301 -12.49 -11.50 -19.24
C SER A 301 -12.78 -12.59 -20.25
N LEU A 302 -12.37 -12.42 -21.50
CA LEU A 302 -12.43 -13.46 -22.52
C LEU A 302 -11.61 -14.68 -22.11
N ALA A 303 -10.43 -14.46 -21.52
CA ALA A 303 -9.59 -15.53 -21.00
C ALA A 303 -10.21 -16.23 -19.79
N ALA A 304 -10.82 -15.49 -18.86
CA ALA A 304 -11.51 -16.04 -17.71
C ALA A 304 -12.75 -16.86 -18.10
N ALA A 305 -13.47 -16.44 -19.14
CA ALA A 305 -14.68 -17.08 -19.62
C ALA A 305 -14.44 -18.34 -20.47
N THR A 306 -13.19 -18.62 -20.88
CA THR A 306 -12.85 -19.73 -21.78
C THR A 306 -12.32 -20.94 -21.00
N PRO A 307 -13.13 -22.02 -20.81
CA PRO A 307 -12.74 -23.14 -19.95
C PRO A 307 -11.64 -24.02 -20.56
N SER A 308 -11.56 -24.06 -21.90
CA SER A 308 -10.56 -24.84 -22.64
C SER A 308 -9.14 -24.33 -22.42
N ARG A 309 -8.97 -23.10 -21.89
CA ARG A 309 -7.68 -22.41 -21.75
C ARG A 309 -6.94 -22.21 -23.08
N GLU A 310 -7.64 -22.35 -24.20
CA GLU A 310 -7.13 -22.10 -25.55
C GLU A 310 -8.08 -21.12 -26.22
N ILE A 311 -7.55 -19.98 -26.66
CA ILE A 311 -8.34 -18.92 -27.30
C ILE A 311 -7.80 -18.67 -28.70
N GLU A 312 -8.66 -18.79 -29.71
CA GLU A 312 -8.31 -18.47 -31.09
C GLU A 312 -8.09 -16.96 -31.28
N TYR A 313 -7.11 -16.60 -32.11
CA TYR A 313 -6.80 -15.22 -32.44
C TYR A 313 -7.98 -14.46 -33.01
N ALA A 314 -8.78 -15.09 -33.88
CA ALA A 314 -9.98 -14.49 -34.47
C ALA A 314 -11.02 -14.07 -33.39
N LYS A 315 -11.09 -14.82 -32.29
CA LYS A 315 -11.99 -14.49 -31.17
C LYS A 315 -11.48 -13.30 -30.37
N ILE A 316 -10.15 -13.19 -30.22
CA ILE A 316 -9.48 -12.08 -29.55
C ILE A 316 -9.62 -10.80 -30.38
N THR A 317 -9.34 -10.83 -31.69
CA THR A 317 -9.45 -9.64 -32.56
C THR A 317 -10.85 -9.10 -32.62
N LYS A 318 -11.85 -9.99 -32.70
CA LYS A 318 -13.25 -9.60 -32.67
C LYS A 318 -13.62 -8.91 -31.35
N ALA A 319 -13.20 -9.47 -30.21
CA ALA A 319 -13.52 -8.90 -28.90
C ALA A 319 -12.79 -7.58 -28.61
N LEU A 320 -11.54 -7.43 -29.06
CA LEU A 320 -10.74 -6.22 -28.84
C LEU A 320 -10.93 -5.16 -29.94
N GLN A 321 -11.60 -5.51 -31.05
CA GLN A 321 -11.79 -4.69 -32.24
C GLN A 321 -10.45 -4.16 -32.78
N ILE A 322 -9.48 -5.08 -32.97
CA ILE A 322 -8.13 -4.78 -33.45
C ILE A 322 -7.77 -5.58 -34.70
N PRO A 323 -6.84 -5.10 -35.54
CA PRO A 323 -6.29 -5.88 -36.65
C PRO A 323 -5.55 -7.14 -36.16
N GLU A 324 -5.56 -8.20 -36.98
CA GLU A 324 -4.87 -9.47 -36.66
C GLU A 324 -3.36 -9.30 -36.41
N GLY A 325 -2.71 -8.34 -37.07
CA GLY A 325 -1.29 -8.07 -36.90
C GLY A 325 -0.90 -7.53 -35.52
N GLU A 326 -1.84 -6.99 -34.75
CA GLU A 326 -1.55 -6.37 -33.45
C GLU A 326 -1.78 -7.28 -32.26
N ILE A 327 -2.38 -8.46 -32.45
CA ILE A 327 -2.75 -9.38 -31.36
C ILE A 327 -1.56 -9.70 -30.47
N GLU A 328 -0.39 -9.93 -31.05
CA GLU A 328 0.81 -10.32 -30.30
C GLU A 328 1.26 -9.22 -29.35
N MET A 329 1.19 -7.95 -29.78
CA MET A 329 1.50 -6.80 -28.96
C MET A 329 0.51 -6.67 -27.79
N TRP A 330 -0.79 -6.82 -28.06
CA TRP A 330 -1.82 -6.79 -27.02
C TRP A 330 -1.70 -7.95 -26.05
N ALA A 331 -1.39 -9.17 -26.53
CA ALA A 331 -1.15 -10.32 -25.66
C ALA A 331 0.06 -10.09 -24.74
N ILE A 332 1.15 -9.51 -25.25
CA ILE A 332 2.32 -9.13 -24.44
C ILE A 332 1.95 -8.07 -23.40
N ASP A 333 1.16 -7.06 -23.78
CA ASP A 333 0.75 -5.99 -22.88
C ASP A 333 -0.17 -6.49 -21.75
N VAL A 334 -1.12 -7.39 -22.05
CA VAL A 334 -1.98 -8.03 -21.04
C VAL A 334 -1.16 -8.89 -20.07
N ILE A 335 -0.15 -9.61 -20.58
CA ILE A 335 0.77 -10.38 -19.73
C ILE A 335 1.61 -9.45 -18.85
N ARG A 336 2.14 -8.37 -19.42
CA ARG A 336 2.92 -7.36 -18.67
C ARG A 336 2.08 -6.68 -17.59
N ALA A 337 0.80 -6.45 -17.86
CA ALA A 337 -0.16 -5.93 -16.88
C ALA A 337 -0.51 -6.93 -15.77
N GLY A 338 -0.11 -8.21 -15.88
CA GLY A 338 -0.38 -9.24 -14.88
C GLY A 338 -1.84 -9.72 -14.86
N LEU A 339 -2.63 -9.38 -15.88
CA LEU A 339 -4.03 -9.78 -15.97
C LEU A 339 -4.19 -11.23 -16.44
N VAL A 340 -3.29 -11.70 -17.31
CA VAL A 340 -3.28 -13.06 -17.83
C VAL A 340 -1.84 -13.56 -17.91
N GLU A 341 -1.61 -14.81 -17.53
CA GLU A 341 -0.36 -15.51 -17.78
C GLU A 341 -0.62 -16.59 -18.82
N GLY A 342 0.20 -16.66 -19.86
CA GLY A 342 0.00 -17.60 -20.95
C GLY A 342 1.13 -17.64 -21.96
N LYS A 343 0.96 -18.46 -22.99
CA LYS A 343 1.90 -18.61 -24.10
C LYS A 343 1.19 -18.39 -25.43
N LEU A 344 1.86 -17.66 -26.30
CA LEU A 344 1.39 -17.39 -27.64
C LEU A 344 1.83 -18.53 -28.59
N SER A 345 0.90 -19.09 -29.38
CA SER A 345 1.20 -20.12 -30.38
C SER A 345 0.88 -19.62 -31.78
N GLN A 346 1.88 -18.98 -32.40
CA GLN A 346 1.73 -18.37 -33.73
C GLN A 346 1.41 -19.40 -34.82
N GLN A 347 1.96 -20.62 -34.75
CA GLN A 347 1.66 -21.68 -35.72
C GLN A 347 0.20 -22.14 -35.67
N ARG A 348 -0.40 -22.15 -34.48
CA ARG A 348 -1.79 -22.56 -34.28
C ARG A 348 -2.77 -21.39 -34.33
N GLN A 349 -2.28 -20.14 -34.37
CA GLN A 349 -3.10 -18.94 -34.23
C GLN A 349 -3.96 -18.96 -32.95
N MET A 350 -3.35 -19.40 -31.84
CA MET A 350 -4.02 -19.54 -30.55
C MET A 350 -3.19 -18.98 -29.40
N PHE A 351 -3.87 -18.45 -28.40
CA PHE A 351 -3.31 -18.06 -27.11
C PHE A 351 -3.64 -19.12 -26.06
N LEU A 352 -2.60 -19.69 -25.45
CA LEU A 352 -2.70 -20.72 -24.42
C LEU A 352 -2.65 -20.06 -23.04
N VAL A 353 -3.75 -20.12 -22.31
CA VAL A 353 -3.92 -19.49 -21.01
C VAL A 353 -3.42 -20.43 -19.91
N HIS A 354 -2.53 -19.95 -19.05
CA HIS A 354 -2.09 -20.69 -17.86
C HIS A 354 -2.86 -20.25 -16.62
N LYS A 355 -3.01 -18.95 -16.44
CA LYS A 355 -3.66 -18.32 -15.28
C LYS A 355 -4.29 -17.00 -15.70
N VAL A 356 -5.41 -16.67 -15.06
CA VAL A 356 -6.14 -15.42 -15.30
C VAL A 356 -6.46 -14.77 -13.96
N THR A 357 -6.29 -13.46 -13.90
CA THR A 357 -6.76 -12.64 -12.78
C THR A 357 -8.23 -12.30 -13.02
N TYR A 358 -9.12 -12.75 -12.14
CA TYR A 358 -10.54 -12.42 -12.22
C TYR A 358 -10.76 -10.97 -11.78
N ARG A 359 -11.41 -10.15 -12.62
CA ARG A 359 -11.73 -8.75 -12.32
C ARG A 359 -12.69 -8.61 -11.14
N VAL A 360 -13.64 -9.55 -11.02
CA VAL A 360 -14.58 -9.65 -9.92
C VAL A 360 -14.58 -11.07 -9.38
N PHE A 361 -14.38 -11.19 -8.08
CA PHE A 361 -14.42 -12.46 -7.38
C PHE A 361 -15.69 -12.56 -6.52
N GLY A 362 -16.71 -13.23 -7.04
CA GLY A 362 -18.01 -13.38 -6.41
C GLY A 362 -18.32 -14.81 -5.97
N GLN A 363 -19.57 -15.04 -5.59
CA GLN A 363 -20.04 -16.32 -5.03
C GLN A 363 -19.82 -17.51 -5.98
N LYS A 364 -19.98 -17.31 -7.30
CA LYS A 364 -19.76 -18.36 -8.30
C LYS A 364 -18.31 -18.84 -8.29
N GLN A 365 -17.36 -17.91 -8.24
CA GLN A 365 -15.93 -18.23 -8.17
C GLN A 365 -15.56 -18.90 -6.85
N TYR A 366 -16.17 -18.49 -5.73
CA TYR A 366 -16.01 -19.18 -4.44
C TYR A 366 -16.51 -20.63 -4.48
N GLN A 367 -17.66 -20.90 -5.11
CA GLN A 367 -18.20 -22.26 -5.26
C GLN A 367 -17.30 -23.13 -6.13
N GLU A 368 -16.78 -22.58 -7.23
CA GLU A 368 -15.83 -23.29 -8.08
C GLU A 368 -14.52 -23.61 -7.33
N LEU A 369 -14.00 -22.65 -6.57
CA LEU A 369 -12.82 -22.84 -5.73
C LEU A 369 -13.04 -23.93 -4.67
N ALA A 370 -14.17 -23.88 -3.96
CA ALA A 370 -14.53 -24.89 -2.96
C ALA A 370 -14.56 -26.30 -3.58
N THR A 371 -15.19 -26.44 -4.76
CA THR A 371 -15.26 -27.71 -5.48
C THR A 371 -13.87 -28.23 -5.87
N ARG A 372 -12.98 -27.34 -6.35
CA ARG A 372 -11.60 -27.70 -6.70
C ARG A 372 -10.78 -28.11 -5.47
N VAL A 373 -10.93 -27.40 -4.35
CA VAL A 373 -10.26 -27.73 -3.09
C VAL A 373 -10.74 -29.06 -2.53
N ASP A 374 -12.04 -29.36 -2.59
CA ASP A 374 -12.59 -30.64 -2.16
C ASP A 374 -12.12 -31.80 -3.05
N HIS A 375 -12.01 -31.56 -4.35
CA HIS A 375 -11.40 -32.53 -5.26
C HIS A 375 -9.94 -32.81 -4.86
N TRP A 376 -9.12 -31.77 -4.66
CA TRP A 376 -7.73 -31.93 -4.21
C TRP A 376 -7.62 -32.64 -2.87
N ARG A 377 -8.49 -32.30 -1.91
CA ARG A 377 -8.57 -32.99 -0.62
C ARG A 377 -8.80 -34.48 -0.81
N THR A 378 -9.76 -34.85 -1.65
CA THR A 378 -10.09 -36.24 -1.96
C THR A 378 -8.91 -36.95 -2.62
N THR A 379 -8.27 -36.32 -3.62
CA THR A 379 -7.09 -36.88 -4.29
C THR A 379 -5.92 -37.10 -3.33
N LEU A 380 -5.64 -36.14 -2.45
CA LEU A 380 -4.57 -36.26 -1.45
C LEU A 380 -4.88 -37.34 -0.41
N GLN A 381 -6.13 -37.48 0.01
CA GLN A 381 -6.57 -38.57 0.88
C GLN A 381 -6.40 -39.93 0.21
N ASN A 382 -6.72 -40.05 -1.07
CA ASN A 382 -6.52 -41.28 -1.84
C ASN A 382 -5.03 -41.62 -1.96
N VAL A 383 -4.17 -40.64 -2.28
CA VAL A 383 -2.72 -40.85 -2.36
C VAL A 383 -2.15 -41.25 -1.00
N LEU A 384 -2.60 -40.62 0.09
CA LEU A 384 -2.20 -41.01 1.45
C LEU A 384 -2.63 -42.45 1.76
N GLY A 385 -3.86 -42.82 1.39
CA GLY A 385 -4.37 -44.18 1.57
C GLY A 385 -3.54 -45.21 0.81
N VAL A 386 -3.21 -44.93 -0.46
CA VAL A 386 -2.33 -45.79 -1.27
C VAL A 386 -0.93 -45.89 -0.66
N LEU A 387 -0.34 -44.78 -0.21
CA LEU A 387 0.98 -44.79 0.43
C LEU A 387 0.98 -45.59 1.75
N GLN A 388 -0.07 -45.47 2.55
CA GLN A 388 -0.22 -46.25 3.78
C GLN A 388 -0.37 -47.74 3.46
N GLN A 389 -1.18 -48.07 2.45
CA GLN A 389 -1.38 -49.45 2.01
C GLN A 389 -0.07 -50.05 1.48
N GLU A 390 0.66 -49.34 0.63
CA GLU A 390 1.97 -49.76 0.13
C GLU A 390 3.00 -49.90 1.25
N HIS A 391 2.99 -49.01 2.25
CA HIS A 391 3.86 -49.14 3.43
C HIS A 391 3.52 -50.41 4.23
N THR A 392 2.24 -50.74 4.40
CA THR A 392 1.83 -51.98 5.06
C THR A 392 2.16 -53.23 4.24
N ASN A 393 1.96 -53.19 2.93
CA ASN A 393 2.30 -54.28 2.01
C ASN A 393 3.81 -54.53 2.00
N ALA A 394 4.62 -53.48 1.91
CA ALA A 394 6.09 -53.57 1.96
C ALA A 394 6.58 -54.14 3.30
N LYS A 395 5.95 -53.75 4.42
CA LYS A 395 6.27 -54.32 5.74
C LYS A 395 5.89 -55.80 5.82
N ALA A 396 4.68 -56.16 5.38
CA ALA A 396 4.22 -57.55 5.36
C ALA A 396 5.07 -58.43 4.42
N GLN A 397 5.53 -57.88 3.30
CA GLN A 397 6.40 -58.59 2.36
C GLN A 397 7.79 -58.81 2.94
N ARG A 398 8.38 -57.81 3.61
CA ARG A 398 9.62 -57.99 4.38
C ARG A 398 9.48 -59.03 5.48
N GLU A 399 8.39 -59.01 6.24
CA GLU A 399 8.12 -60.01 7.28
C GLU A 399 7.98 -61.42 6.69
N ARG A 400 7.31 -61.57 5.53
CA ARG A 400 7.21 -62.86 4.82
C ARG A 400 8.55 -63.37 4.31
N GLU A 401 9.35 -62.50 3.70
CA GLU A 401 10.71 -62.84 3.23
C GLU A 401 11.61 -63.26 4.40
N GLN A 402 11.50 -62.57 5.54
CA GLN A 402 12.25 -62.88 6.76
C GLN A 402 11.83 -64.23 7.36
N GLN A 403 10.52 -64.51 7.43
CA GLN A 403 9.99 -65.81 7.86
C GLN A 403 10.38 -66.95 6.90
N GLU A 404 10.44 -66.69 5.59
CA GLU A 404 10.86 -67.68 4.62
C GLU A 404 12.36 -67.97 4.71
N LEU A 405 13.18 -66.95 4.94
CA LEU A 405 14.61 -67.09 5.27
C LEU A 405 14.82 -67.87 6.56
N GLU A 406 14.10 -67.54 7.64
CA GLU A 406 14.16 -68.27 8.90
C GLU A 406 13.74 -69.74 8.75
N ARG A 407 12.68 -70.03 7.98
CA ARG A 407 12.28 -71.41 7.65
C ARG A 407 13.34 -72.14 6.84
N LYS A 408 13.97 -71.50 5.85
CA LYS A 408 15.07 -72.09 5.06
C LYS A 408 16.28 -72.39 5.94
N VAL A 409 16.64 -71.50 6.86
CA VAL A 409 17.73 -71.70 7.83
C VAL A 409 17.40 -72.82 8.82
N ALA A 410 16.18 -72.87 9.35
CA ALA A 410 15.73 -73.92 10.25
C ALA A 410 15.69 -75.31 9.58
N ASN A 411 15.24 -75.37 8.33
CA ASN A 411 15.17 -76.62 7.55
C ASN A 411 16.55 -77.09 7.06
N ALA A 412 17.50 -76.15 6.84
CA ALA A 412 18.91 -76.47 6.61
C ALA A 412 19.60 -76.98 7.90
N GLY A 413 19.15 -76.54 9.08
CA GLY A 413 19.64 -76.99 10.38
C GLY A 413 19.14 -78.38 10.81
N SER A 414 18.00 -78.84 10.30
CA SER A 414 17.39 -80.15 10.64
C SER A 414 17.68 -81.27 9.62
N GLY A 415 18.40 -80.98 8.53
CA GLY A 415 18.62 -81.90 7.40
C GLY A 415 20.02 -82.51 7.27
N SER A 416 20.86 -82.53 8.33
CA SER A 416 22.17 -83.20 8.30
C SER A 416 22.10 -84.58 8.93
N GLY A 417 21.51 -85.55 8.22
CA GLY A 417 21.52 -86.96 8.64
C GLY A 417 20.96 -87.94 7.60
N GLY A 418 21.78 -88.35 6.63
CA GLY A 418 21.58 -89.54 5.77
C GLY A 418 21.34 -89.21 4.29
N GLN A 419 22.36 -89.22 3.42
CA GLN A 419 22.73 -90.35 2.52
C GLN A 419 21.49 -91.04 1.90
N GLY A 420 21.31 -91.19 0.59
CA GLY A 420 22.15 -91.05 -0.59
C GLY A 420 21.48 -91.83 -1.74
N GLU A 421 22.04 -91.70 -2.94
CA GLU A 421 21.78 -92.47 -4.18
C GLU A 421 20.69 -92.03 -5.20
N ARG A 422 21.22 -91.45 -6.30
CA ARG A 422 21.10 -91.90 -7.71
C ARG A 422 19.71 -92.19 -8.29
N ARG A 423 19.32 -91.42 -9.33
CA ARG A 423 19.35 -91.90 -10.74
C ARG A 423 18.97 -90.84 -11.79
N ARG A 424 19.84 -90.76 -12.81
CA ARG A 424 19.60 -90.66 -14.27
C ARG A 424 18.75 -89.51 -14.87
N GLN A 425 19.47 -88.69 -15.64
CA GLN A 425 19.12 -88.09 -16.94
C GLN A 425 17.95 -88.77 -17.68
N GLN A 426 17.01 -87.99 -18.25
CA GLN A 426 16.98 -87.57 -19.68
C GLN A 426 15.70 -86.78 -20.03
N ARG A 427 15.81 -85.91 -21.06
CA ARG A 427 14.78 -85.29 -21.92
C ARG A 427 13.96 -84.12 -21.32
N GLU A 428 13.59 -83.07 -22.06
CA GLU A 428 13.75 -82.70 -23.47
C GLU A 428 13.55 -81.18 -23.58
N ARG A 429 14.25 -80.55 -24.53
CA ARG A 429 13.86 -79.23 -25.06
C ARG A 429 12.59 -79.43 -25.88
N THR A 430 11.61 -78.55 -25.69
CA THR A 430 10.74 -78.09 -26.77
C THR A 430 10.53 -76.59 -26.59
N ASP A 431 11.10 -75.84 -27.53
CA ASP A 431 10.56 -74.57 -27.97
C ASP A 431 9.13 -74.80 -28.46
N ASN A 432 8.23 -73.87 -28.16
CA ASN A 432 7.19 -73.47 -29.09
C ASN A 432 6.66 -72.08 -28.69
N ASP A 433 6.87 -71.15 -29.60
CA ASP A 433 6.10 -69.92 -29.75
C ASP A 433 4.63 -70.26 -30.06
N ASP A 434 3.73 -69.55 -29.38
CA ASP A 434 2.57 -68.85 -29.96
C ASP A 434 2.04 -67.82 -28.94
#